data_AF-A0A850A2A1-F1
#
_entry.id   AF-A0A850A2A1-F1
#
_cell.length_a   1.000
_cell.length_b   1.000
_cell.length_c   1.000
_cell.angle_alpha   90.00
_cell.angle_beta   90.00
_cell.angle_gamma   90.00
#
_symmetry.space_group_name_H-M   'P 1'
#
loop_
_entity.id
_entity.type
_entity.pdbx_description
1 polymer ?
#
loop_
_entity_poly.entity_id
_entity_poly.type
_entity_poly.pdbx_seq_one_letter_code
_entity_poly.pdbx_strand_id
1 'polypeptide(L)' 'MSVKLNSGESQDSLLRRFRKEVMKARILPEVRRKRWFTPPSEVRRLQKQKAIRKARQSQRRREGRGGM' A
#
# COMPACT_ATOMS: atom_id res chain seq x y z
N MET A 1 10.98 12.13 -7.67
CA MET A 1 10.27 11.14 -8.53
C MET A 1 9.68 11.91 -9.70
N SER A 2 10.08 11.59 -10.94
CA SER A 2 9.60 12.28 -12.14
C SER A 2 9.09 11.29 -13.17
N VAL A 3 7.91 11.54 -13.75
CA VAL A 3 7.36 10.77 -14.88
C VAL A 3 7.35 11.69 -16.08
N LYS A 4 8.04 11.29 -17.16
CA LYS A 4 8.11 12.02 -18.42
C LYS A 4 7.15 11.40 -19.43
N LEU A 5 6.54 12.24 -20.26
CA LEU A 5 5.69 11.81 -21.37
C LEU A 5 6.53 11.07 -22.40
N ASN A 6 6.07 9.90 -22.82
CA ASN A 6 6.72 9.15 -23.88
C ASN A 6 6.15 9.56 -25.25
N SER A 7 6.95 9.47 -26.32
CA SER A 7 6.46 9.74 -27.67
C SER A 7 5.33 8.79 -28.05
N GLY A 8 4.20 9.33 -28.52
CA GLY A 8 3.01 8.56 -28.90
C GLY A 8 2.12 8.11 -27.73
N GLU A 9 2.44 8.51 -26.49
CA GLU A 9 1.62 8.17 -25.32
C GLU A 9 0.45 9.15 -25.14
N SER A 10 -0.72 8.63 -24.78
CA SER A 10 -1.87 9.45 -24.39
C SER A 10 -1.71 10.04 -22.98
N GLN A 11 -2.32 11.20 -22.73
CA GLN A 11 -2.28 11.84 -21.41
C GLN A 11 -2.86 10.96 -20.28
N ASP A 12 -3.88 10.15 -20.56
CA ASP A 12 -4.46 9.23 -19.56
C ASP A 12 -3.46 8.15 -19.13
N SER A 13 -2.69 7.61 -20.07
CA SER A 13 -1.62 6.64 -19.76
C SER A 13 -0.53 7.27 -18.89
N LEU A 14 -0.12 8.50 -19.20
CA LEU A 14 0.83 9.25 -18.37
C LEU A 14 0.32 9.41 -16.93
N LEU A 15 -0.94 9.81 -16.76
CA LEU A 15 -1.60 9.95 -15.46
C LEU A 15 -1.65 8.64 -14.68
N ARG A 16 -1.91 7.51 -15.35
CA ARG A 16 -1.87 6.18 -14.71
C ARG A 16 -0.48 5.82 -14.22
N ARG A 17 0.56 6.05 -15.03
CA ARG A 17 1.96 5.81 -14.62
C ARG A 17 2.35 6.70 -13.45
N PHE A 18 2.00 7.98 -13.51
CA PHE A 18 2.22 8.91 -12.40
C PHE A 18 1.56 8.43 -11.11
N ARG A 19 0.27 8.07 -11.14
CA ARG A 19 -0.44 7.52 -9.97
C ARG A 19 0.25 6.27 -9.42
N LYS A 20 0.69 5.36 -10.30
CA LYS A 20 1.39 4.14 -9.91
C LYS A 20 2.71 4.45 -9.20
N GLU A 21 3.50 5.37 -9.73
CA GLU A 21 4.74 5.82 -9.13
C GLU A 21 4.50 6.51 -7.77
N VAL A 22 3.52 7.41 -7.65
CA VAL A 22 3.14 8.02 -6.35
C VAL A 22 2.73 6.96 -5.31
N MET A 23 1.94 5.97 -5.71
CA MET A 23 1.54 4.87 -4.83
C MET A 23 2.75 4.02 -4.40
N LYS A 24 3.70 3.76 -5.31
CA LYS A 24 4.94 3.02 -5.06
C LYS A 24 5.85 3.76 -4.09
N ALA A 25 5.94 5.08 -4.20
CA ALA A 25 6.72 5.93 -3.30
C ALA A 25 6.17 6.00 -1.87
N ARG A 26 4.90 5.58 -1.64
CA ARG A 26 4.27 5.52 -0.31
C ARG A 26 4.26 6.83 0.48
N ILE A 27 4.47 7.96 -0.20
CA ILE A 27 4.58 9.29 0.41
C ILE A 27 3.30 9.69 1.17
N LEU A 28 2.12 9.51 0.56
CA LEU A 28 0.84 9.89 1.20
C LEU A 28 0.49 9.04 2.43
N PRO A 29 0.63 7.69 2.41
CA PRO A 29 0.51 6.89 3.63
C PRO A 29 1.51 7.27 4.73
N GLU A 30 2.74 7.60 4.35
CA GLU A 30 3.79 7.94 5.32
C GLU A 30 3.52 9.26 6.00
N VAL A 31 3.17 10.31 5.24
CA VAL A 31 2.78 11.61 5.79
C VAL A 31 1.58 11.46 6.73
N ARG A 32 0.56 10.68 6.34
CA ARG A 32 -0.60 10.42 7.21
C ARG A 32 -0.21 9.69 8.51
N ARG A 33 0.70 8.73 8.44
CA ARG A 33 1.21 8.00 9.63
C ARG A 33 2.01 8.92 10.56
N LYS A 34 2.79 9.84 10.00
CA LYS A 34 3.65 10.78 10.74
C LYS A 34 2.94 12.08 11.16
N ARG A 35 1.69 12.29 10.73
CA ARG A 35 0.93 13.53 10.98
C ARG A 35 0.80 13.86 12.47
N TRP A 36 0.69 12.84 13.31
CA TRP A 36 0.55 12.98 14.75
C TRP A 36 1.54 12.08 15.47
N PHE A 37 2.00 12.51 16.65
CA PHE A 37 2.78 11.65 17.52
C PHE A 37 1.95 10.43 17.91
N THR A 38 2.52 9.24 17.74
CA THR A 38 1.92 7.98 18.18
C THR A 38 2.91 7.31 19.12
N PRO A 39 2.53 7.00 20.37
CA PRO A 39 3.41 6.33 21.32
C PRO A 39 3.98 5.01 20.76
N PRO A 40 5.24 4.64 21.09
CA PRO A 40 5.84 3.40 20.60
C PRO A 40 5.04 2.13 20.96
N SER A 41 4.32 2.13 22.09
CA SER A 41 3.42 1.05 22.50
C SER A 41 2.25 0.87 21.54
N GLU A 42 1.61 1.97 21.14
CA GLU A 42 0.52 1.98 20.19
C GLU A 42 0.98 1.55 18.79
N VAL A 43 2.15 2.00 18.35
CA VAL A 43 2.75 1.54 17.08
C VAL A 43 2.96 0.01 17.11
N ARG A 44 3.52 -0.53 18.20
CA ARG A 44 3.70 -1.98 18.38
C ARG A 44 2.36 -2.73 18.40
N ARG A 45 1.35 -2.20 19.09
CA ARG A 45 -0.01 -2.77 19.15
C ARG A 45 -0.65 -2.85 17.77
N LEU A 46 -0.61 -1.77 17.00
CA LEU A 46 -1.15 -1.69 15.63
C LEU A 46 -0.42 -2.64 14.66
N GLN A 47 0.92 -2.75 14.77
CA GLN A 47 1.71 -3.69 13.96
C GLN A 47 1.33 -5.15 14.26
N LYS A 48 1.19 -5.51 15.54
CA LYS A 48 0.76 -6.86 15.96
C LYS A 48 -0.63 -7.21 15.41
N GLN A 49 -1.60 -6.31 15.57
CA GLN A 49 -2.95 -6.51 15.04
C GLN A 49 -2.95 -6.67 13.51
N LYS A 50 -2.16 -5.85 12.81
CA LYS A 50 -2.03 -5.93 11.34
C LYS A 50 -1.40 -7.25 10.89
N ALA A 51 -0.41 -7.77 11.61
CA ALA A 51 0.21 -9.06 11.34
C ALA A 51 -0.79 -10.21 11.52
N ILE A 52 -1.53 -10.23 12.63
CA ILE A 52 -2.59 -11.22 12.90
C ILE A 52 -3.66 -11.17 11.79
N ARG A 53 -4.11 -9.98 11.42
CA ARG A 53 -5.11 -9.81 10.34
C ARG A 53 -4.60 -10.37 9.02
N LYS A 54 -3.34 -10.10 8.66
CA LYS A 54 -2.72 -10.64 7.44
C LYS A 54 -2.63 -12.17 7.49
N ALA A 55 -2.21 -12.75 8.61
CA ALA A 55 -2.10 -14.19 8.78
C ALA A 55 -3.48 -14.89 8.62
N ARG A 56 -4.51 -14.35 9.27
CA ARG A 56 -5.89 -14.83 9.12
C ARG A 56 -6.39 -14.74 7.66
N GLN A 57 -6.08 -13.63 6.97
CA GLN A 57 -6.44 -13.48 5.57
C GLN A 57 -5.71 -14.46 4.66
N SER A 58 -4.43 -14.73 4.90
CA SER A 58 -3.67 -15.74 4.13
C SER A 58 -4.19 -17.15 4.37
N GLN A 59 -4.58 -17.49 5.60
CA GLN A 59 -5.15 -18.78 5.93
C GLN A 59 -6.48 -19.01 5.19
N ARG A 60 -7.42 -18.04 5.28
CA ARG A 60 -8.69 -18.10 4.54
C ARG A 60 -8.51 -18.26 3.03
N ARG A 61 -7.50 -17.61 2.45
CA ARG A 61 -7.17 -17.73 1.02
C ARG A 61 -6.62 -19.10 0.64
N ARG A 62 -5.94 -19.79 1.56
CA ARG A 62 -5.46 -21.17 1.36
C ARG A 62 -6.61 -22.15 1.46
N GLU A 63 -7.45 -22.02 2.48
CA GLU A 63 -8.65 -22.85 2.69
C GLU A 63 -9.63 -22.73 1.52
N GLY A 64 -9.93 -21.51 1.05
CA GLY A 64 -10.81 -21.29 -0.10
C GLY A 64 -10.22 -21.71 -1.46
N ARG A 65 -8.94 -22.07 -1.54
CA ARG A 65 -8.29 -22.61 -2.75
C ARG A 65 -8.18 -24.15 -2.73
N GLY A 66 -8.30 -24.77 -1.56
CA GLY A 66 -8.31 -26.23 -1.39
C GLY A 66 -9.71 -26.83 -1.31
N GLY A 67 -10.76 -26.02 -1.52
CA GLY A 67 -12.16 -26.44 -1.53
C GLY A 67 -12.77 -26.58 -2.93
N MET A 68 -11.94 -26.83 -3.95
CA MET A 68 -12.33 -27.40 -5.24
C MET A 68 -11.69 -28.77 -5.36
#